data_AF-A0AA47P379-F1
#
_entry.id   AF-A0AA47P379-F1
#
_cell.length_a   1.000
_cell.length_b   1.000
_cell.length_c   1.000
_cell.angle_alpha   90.00
_cell.angle_beta   90.00
_cell.angle_gamma   90.00
#
_symmetry.space_group_name_H-M   'P 1'
#
loop_
_entity.id
_entity.type
_entity.pdbx_description
1 polymer ?
#
loop_
_entity_poly.entity_id
_entity_poly.type
_entity_poly.pdbx_seq_one_letter_code
_entity_poly.pdbx_strand_id
1 'polypeptide(L)'
;MAIGTAGRREVREISPTAGQFQAEPAGQLPKHKLKTDAPTRWNSGFDMVERFLEQQPAVCAALLSPQVRKGVHDICTLSEADVSGAEHLVKVLKPMKLATTTMSEESMPTLSVIDPLHTQLLANFTTAPEDDQMTREVKHAIREDLMKRYTSAKERHMLHASSALDPRFKALPFLSEDEKVETYSRLTAEAASLEVAFPLI
;
A
#
# COMPACT_ATOMS: atom_id res chain seq x y z
N MET A 1 -66.77 41.45 1.62
CA MET A 1 -66.35 41.02 0.26
C MET A 1 -65.28 41.99 -0.23
N ALA A 2 -64.05 41.63 -0.63
CA ALA A 2 -63.24 40.40 -0.61
C ALA A 2 -61.76 40.89 -0.69
N ILE A 3 -60.91 40.76 0.34
CA ILE A 3 -59.93 39.70 0.69
C ILE A 3 -58.78 39.45 -0.33
N GLY A 4 -57.53 39.64 0.13
CA GLY A 4 -56.29 38.85 -0.17
C GLY A 4 -55.65 39.00 -1.56
N THR A 5 -54.33 38.88 -1.80
CA THR A 5 -53.24 38.28 -1.01
C THR A 5 -51.88 38.61 -1.67
N ALA A 6 -50.81 38.51 -0.87
CA ALA A 6 -49.40 38.73 -1.20
C ALA A 6 -48.72 37.61 -2.03
N GLY A 7 -47.54 37.92 -2.58
CA GLY A 7 -46.55 36.99 -3.14
C GLY A 7 -45.96 37.52 -4.45
N ARG A 8 -44.68 37.39 -4.82
CA ARG A 8 -43.55 36.57 -4.33
C ARG A 8 -42.30 37.15 -5.02
N ARG A 9 -41.19 37.36 -4.32
CA ARG A 9 -39.90 37.75 -4.94
C ARG A 9 -39.39 36.59 -5.79
N GLU A 10 -38.98 36.87 -7.02
CA GLU A 10 -38.15 35.97 -7.82
C GLU A 10 -36.83 35.71 -7.10
N VAL A 11 -36.59 34.45 -6.77
CA VAL A 11 -35.27 33.93 -6.40
C VAL A 11 -34.78 33.17 -7.62
N ARG A 12 -33.70 33.65 -8.23
CA ARG A 12 -32.96 32.93 -9.26
C ARG A 12 -32.50 31.59 -8.69
N GLU A 13 -33.00 30.49 -9.26
CA GLU A 13 -32.44 29.17 -9.00
C GLU A 13 -31.00 29.13 -9.54
N ILE A 14 -30.07 29.04 -8.62
CA ILE A 14 -28.66 28.75 -8.88
C ILE A 14 -28.59 27.22 -8.94
N SER A 15 -28.34 26.67 -10.12
CA SER A 15 -28.12 25.24 -10.30
C SER A 15 -26.93 24.78 -9.46
N PRO A 16 -27.06 23.74 -8.61
CA PRO A 16 -25.90 23.03 -8.11
C PRO A 16 -25.58 21.90 -9.08
N THR A 17 -24.48 22.08 -9.81
CA THR A 17 -23.73 20.98 -10.44
C THR A 17 -23.16 20.12 -9.32
N ALA A 18 -23.98 19.21 -8.77
CA ALA A 18 -23.51 18.15 -7.90
C ALA A 18 -23.11 16.97 -8.79
N GLY A 19 -21.84 16.55 -8.65
CA GLY A 19 -21.26 15.44 -9.38
C GLY A 19 -22.19 14.22 -9.33
N GLN A 20 -22.48 13.68 -10.50
CA GLN A 20 -23.20 12.44 -10.65
C GLN A 20 -22.35 11.33 -10.02
N PHE A 21 -22.65 10.96 -8.78
CA PHE A 21 -22.34 9.61 -8.31
C PHE A 21 -23.16 8.66 -9.15
N GLN A 22 -22.54 8.06 -10.16
CA GLN A 22 -23.08 6.89 -10.82
C GLN A 22 -23.02 5.76 -9.78
N ALA A 23 -24.14 5.53 -9.08
CA ALA A 23 -24.34 4.32 -8.32
C ALA A 23 -24.41 3.16 -9.32
N GLU A 24 -23.28 2.50 -9.54
CA GLU A 24 -23.22 1.22 -10.25
C GLU A 24 -24.20 0.25 -9.59
N PRO A 25 -25.11 -0.39 -10.35
CA PRO A 25 -26.10 -1.28 -9.77
C PRO A 25 -25.39 -2.47 -9.14
N ALA A 26 -25.71 -2.76 -7.88
CA ALA A 26 -25.12 -3.83 -7.05
C ALA A 26 -25.13 -5.25 -7.69
N GLY A 27 -25.73 -5.43 -8.87
CA GLY A 27 -25.76 -6.68 -9.64
C GLY A 27 -24.47 -7.01 -10.43
N GLN A 28 -23.48 -6.13 -10.52
CA GLN A 28 -22.24 -6.38 -11.29
C GLN A 28 -20.98 -6.60 -10.42
N LEU A 29 -21.10 -6.50 -9.10
CA LEU A 29 -19.96 -6.70 -8.19
C LEU A 29 -19.54 -8.18 -8.11
N PRO A 30 -18.23 -8.48 -8.06
CA PRO A 30 -17.75 -9.82 -7.75
C PRO A 30 -18.36 -10.33 -6.43
N LYS A 31 -18.79 -11.59 -6.39
CA LYS A 31 -19.39 -12.17 -5.19
C LYS A 31 -18.31 -12.66 -4.23
N HIS A 32 -17.84 -11.77 -3.37
CA HIS A 32 -16.84 -12.10 -2.35
C HIS A 32 -17.40 -11.95 -0.93
N LYS A 33 -16.96 -12.85 -0.04
CA LYS A 33 -17.19 -12.69 1.39
C LYS A 33 -16.29 -11.56 1.93
N LEU A 34 -16.81 -10.80 2.89
CA LEU A 34 -15.99 -9.90 3.68
C LEU A 34 -14.89 -10.70 4.41
N LYS A 35 -13.71 -10.10 4.52
CA LYS A 35 -12.59 -10.65 5.29
C LYS A 35 -12.59 -10.01 6.66
N THR A 36 -12.13 -10.74 7.66
CA THR A 36 -11.92 -10.21 9.02
C THR A 36 -10.44 -10.03 9.24
N ASP A 37 -10.08 -9.00 10.02
CA ASP A 37 -8.71 -8.83 10.48
C ASP A 37 -8.28 -10.00 11.39
N ALA A 38 -7.00 -10.37 11.32
CA ALA A 38 -6.37 -11.42 12.08
C ALA A 38 -5.06 -10.87 12.67
N PRO A 39 -4.94 -10.73 14.00
CA PRO A 39 -3.84 -9.99 14.64
C PRO A 39 -2.46 -10.59 14.40
N THR A 40 -2.38 -11.86 13.99
CA THR A 40 -1.13 -12.58 13.73
C THR A 40 -0.59 -12.40 12.30
N ARG A 41 -1.35 -11.77 11.40
CA ARG A 41 -0.96 -11.61 9.99
C ARG A 41 -1.18 -10.17 9.57
N TRP A 42 -0.13 -9.36 9.56
CA TRP A 42 -0.22 -7.92 9.27
C TRP A 42 -1.07 -7.57 8.03
N ASN A 43 -1.02 -8.42 6.99
CA ASN A 43 -1.78 -8.26 5.74
C ASN A 43 -3.31 -8.36 5.89
N SER A 44 -3.84 -8.95 6.96
CA SER A 44 -5.29 -9.18 7.09
C SER A 44 -6.07 -7.89 7.23
N GLY A 45 -5.53 -6.90 7.95
CA GLY A 45 -6.16 -5.59 8.09
C GLY A 45 -6.26 -4.89 6.74
N PHE A 46 -5.16 -4.89 5.97
CA PHE A 46 -5.15 -4.41 4.59
C PHE A 46 -6.19 -5.13 3.72
N ASP A 47 -6.16 -6.47 3.73
CA ASP A 47 -7.04 -7.31 2.92
C ASP A 47 -8.53 -7.11 3.29
N MET A 48 -8.82 -6.86 4.57
CA MET A 48 -10.16 -6.54 5.09
C MET A 48 -10.64 -5.22 4.52
N VAL A 49 -9.84 -4.15 4.62
CA VAL A 49 -10.22 -2.83 4.13
C VAL A 49 -10.38 -2.83 2.61
N GLU A 50 -9.45 -3.44 1.87
CA GLU A 50 -9.54 -3.57 0.42
C GLU A 50 -10.81 -4.34 -0.01
N ARG A 51 -11.13 -5.45 0.67
CA ARG A 51 -12.36 -6.21 0.40
C ARG A 51 -13.61 -5.43 0.78
N PHE A 52 -13.57 -4.67 1.86
CA PHE A 52 -14.67 -3.81 2.26
C PHE A 52 -14.96 -2.75 1.20
N LEU A 53 -13.92 -2.04 0.72
CA LEU A 53 -14.07 -1.02 -0.33
C LEU A 53 -14.65 -1.62 -1.62
N GLU A 54 -14.20 -2.81 -2.03
CA GLU A 54 -14.77 -3.52 -3.19
C GLU A 54 -16.26 -3.84 -3.00
N GLN A 55 -16.67 -4.24 -1.79
CA GLN A 55 -18.04 -4.65 -1.49
C GLN A 55 -18.92 -3.53 -0.92
N GLN A 56 -18.40 -2.30 -0.83
CA GLN A 56 -19.04 -1.20 -0.13
C GLN A 56 -20.48 -0.94 -0.61
N PRO A 57 -20.79 -0.91 -1.92
CA PRO A 57 -22.18 -0.69 -2.37
C PRO A 57 -23.13 -1.82 -1.92
N ALA A 58 -22.66 -3.07 -1.95
CA ALA A 58 -23.45 -4.22 -1.50
C ALA A 58 -23.68 -4.20 0.02
N VAL A 59 -22.66 -3.80 0.80
CA VAL A 59 -22.77 -3.61 2.25
C VAL A 59 -23.76 -2.49 2.58
N CYS A 60 -23.64 -1.34 1.93
CA CYS A 60 -24.58 -0.22 2.09
C CYS A 60 -26.02 -0.67 1.77
N ALA A 61 -26.25 -1.35 0.64
CA ALA A 61 -27.57 -1.85 0.28
C ALA A 61 -28.15 -2.84 1.32
N ALA A 62 -27.32 -3.73 1.86
CA ALA A 62 -27.72 -4.68 2.89
C ALA A 62 -28.12 -3.97 4.20
N LEU A 63 -27.35 -2.98 4.64
CA LEU A 63 -27.63 -2.19 5.84
C LEU A 63 -28.89 -1.33 5.72
N LEU A 64 -29.23 -0.89 4.50
CA LEU A 64 -30.46 -0.15 4.25
C LEU A 64 -31.71 -1.05 4.18
N SER A 65 -31.55 -2.38 4.14
CA SER A 65 -32.65 -3.32 3.94
C SER A 65 -33.64 -3.34 5.12
N PRO A 66 -34.95 -3.49 4.87
CA PRO A 66 -35.97 -3.51 5.93
C PRO A 66 -35.79 -4.67 6.92
N GLN A 67 -35.13 -5.75 6.52
CA GLN A 67 -34.90 -6.93 7.35
C GLN A 67 -33.87 -6.65 8.44
N VAL A 68 -32.80 -5.91 8.11
CA VAL A 68 -31.74 -5.51 9.04
C VAL A 68 -32.21 -4.38 9.95
N ARG A 69 -32.93 -3.40 9.39
CA ARG A 69 -33.44 -2.24 10.16
C ARG A 69 -34.55 -2.57 11.17
N LYS A 70 -35.25 -3.70 11.03
CA LYS A 70 -36.29 -4.12 11.98
C LYS A 70 -35.74 -4.52 13.36
N GLY A 71 -34.43 -4.76 13.50
CA GLY A 71 -33.82 -5.22 14.76
C GLY A 71 -32.79 -4.28 15.38
N VAL A 72 -32.38 -3.21 14.69
CA VAL A 72 -31.31 -2.30 15.13
C VAL A 72 -31.70 -0.85 14.80
N HIS A 73 -31.93 -0.03 15.83
CA HIS A 73 -32.30 1.38 15.68
C HIS A 73 -31.12 2.32 15.42
N ASP A 74 -29.89 1.89 15.74
CA ASP A 74 -28.65 2.65 15.52
C ASP A 74 -27.65 1.79 14.75
N ILE A 75 -27.73 1.84 13.42
CA ILE A 75 -26.68 1.28 12.56
C ILE A 75 -25.66 2.40 12.36
N CYS A 76 -24.56 2.35 13.11
CA CYS A 76 -23.41 3.23 12.87
C CYS A 76 -22.80 2.84 11.52
N THR A 77 -22.81 3.77 10.57
CA THR A 77 -22.22 3.57 9.24
C THR A 77 -21.00 4.47 9.09
N LEU A 78 -20.06 4.05 8.26
CA LEU A 78 -18.89 4.86 7.93
C LEU A 78 -19.34 6.13 7.21
N SER A 79 -18.74 7.26 7.61
CA SER A 79 -18.89 8.52 6.89
C SER A 79 -18.13 8.48 5.56
N GLU A 80 -18.42 9.44 4.67
CA GLU A 80 -17.66 9.61 3.43
C GLU A 80 -16.16 9.88 3.69
N ALA A 81 -15.86 10.55 4.81
CA ALA A 81 -14.49 10.79 5.26
C ALA A 81 -13.78 9.49 5.69
N ASP A 82 -14.49 8.59 6.39
CA ASP A 82 -13.94 7.28 6.78
C ASP A 82 -13.63 6.41 5.56
N VAL A 83 -14.53 6.42 4.56
CA VAL A 83 -14.34 5.68 3.31
C VAL A 83 -13.15 6.26 2.53
N SER A 84 -13.07 7.58 2.40
CA SER A 84 -11.96 8.25 1.72
C SER A 84 -10.62 7.97 2.43
N GLY A 85 -10.61 7.96 3.76
CA GLY A 85 -9.43 7.60 4.56
C GLY A 85 -9.01 6.14 4.35
N ALA A 86 -9.97 5.22 4.24
CA ALA A 86 -9.71 3.81 3.92
C ALA A 86 -9.10 3.64 2.51
N GLU A 87 -9.62 4.36 1.50
CA GLU A 87 -9.08 4.37 0.15
C GLU A 87 -7.63 4.88 0.11
N HIS A 88 -7.36 5.99 0.82
CA HIS A 88 -6.01 6.52 0.95
C HIS A 88 -5.07 5.53 1.63
N LEU A 89 -5.48 4.91 2.74
CA LEU A 89 -4.69 3.89 3.44
C LEU A 89 -4.35 2.71 2.54
N VAL A 90 -5.32 2.15 1.82
CA VAL A 90 -5.09 1.04 0.89
C VAL A 90 -4.09 1.44 -0.19
N LYS A 91 -4.23 2.65 -0.75
CA LYS A 91 -3.31 3.16 -1.76
C LYS A 91 -1.88 3.28 -1.22
N VAL A 92 -1.71 3.87 -0.04
CA VAL A 92 -0.39 4.10 0.58
C VAL A 92 0.28 2.80 1.01
N LEU A 93 -0.48 1.83 1.52
CA LEU A 93 0.06 0.56 2.00
C LEU A 93 0.28 -0.48 0.89
N LYS A 94 -0.25 -0.25 -0.32
CA LYS A 94 -0.13 -1.17 -1.45
C LYS A 94 1.30 -1.61 -1.78
N PRO A 95 2.34 -0.74 -1.74
CA PRO A 95 3.72 -1.15 -1.97
C PRO A 95 4.21 -2.20 -0.95
N MET A 96 3.85 -2.08 0.33
CA MET A 96 4.21 -3.07 1.37
C MET A 96 3.52 -4.41 1.12
N LYS A 97 2.24 -4.37 0.72
CA LYS A 97 1.46 -5.56 0.41
C LYS A 97 2.09 -6.32 -0.76
N LEU A 98 2.44 -5.61 -1.82
CA LEU A 98 3.07 -6.19 -3.01
C LEU A 98 4.44 -6.78 -2.66
N ALA A 99 5.28 -6.04 -1.94
CA ALA A 99 6.60 -6.50 -1.51
C ALA A 99 6.52 -7.81 -0.71
N THR A 100 5.64 -7.85 0.30
CA THR A 100 5.48 -9.05 1.13
C THR A 100 4.90 -10.22 0.35
N THR A 101 3.91 -9.97 -0.51
CA THR A 101 3.30 -11.04 -1.31
C THR A 101 4.33 -11.65 -2.25
N THR A 102 5.08 -10.80 -2.96
CA THR A 102 6.19 -11.22 -3.85
C THR A 102 7.20 -12.05 -3.08
N MET A 103 7.64 -11.58 -1.91
CA MET A 103 8.62 -12.30 -1.09
C MET A 103 8.10 -13.59 -0.46
N SER A 104 6.78 -13.70 -0.26
CA SER A 104 6.15 -14.92 0.27
C SER A 104 5.90 -15.97 -0.81
N GLU A 105 5.87 -15.57 -2.08
CA GLU A 105 5.62 -16.44 -3.23
C GLU A 105 6.90 -16.96 -3.89
N GLU A 106 8.06 -16.35 -3.63
CA GLU A 106 9.33 -16.79 -4.22
C GLU A 106 9.77 -18.16 -3.69
N SER A 107 10.07 -19.07 -4.62
CA SER A 107 10.61 -20.42 -4.33
C SER A 107 12.14 -20.47 -4.26
N MET A 108 12.82 -19.33 -4.47
CA MET A 108 14.28 -19.22 -4.62
C MET A 108 14.90 -18.32 -3.54
N PRO A 109 16.25 -18.33 -3.36
CA PRO A 109 16.90 -17.54 -2.32
C PRO A 109 16.59 -16.05 -2.50
N THR A 110 15.89 -15.50 -1.52
CA THR A 110 15.36 -14.13 -1.57
C THR A 110 16.41 -13.07 -1.24
N LEU A 111 17.61 -13.47 -0.79
CA LEU A 111 18.63 -12.57 -0.26
C LEU A 111 19.08 -11.50 -1.28
N SER A 112 19.22 -11.87 -2.55
CA SER A 112 19.57 -10.96 -3.65
C SER A 112 18.45 -9.96 -4.01
N VAL A 113 17.22 -10.22 -3.56
CA VAL A 113 16.04 -9.36 -3.81
C VAL A 113 15.88 -8.33 -2.70
N ILE A 114 16.39 -8.60 -1.50
CA ILE A 114 16.15 -7.79 -0.30
C ILE A 114 16.60 -6.34 -0.51
N ASP A 115 17.81 -6.11 -1.01
CA ASP A 115 18.37 -4.76 -1.15
C ASP A 115 17.70 -3.93 -2.26
N PRO A 116 17.47 -4.48 -3.49
CA PRO A 116 16.64 -3.80 -4.48
C PRO A 116 15.25 -3.45 -3.94
N LEU A 117 14.61 -4.39 -3.24
CA LEU A 117 13.25 -4.21 -2.70
C LEU A 117 13.23 -3.18 -1.56
N HIS A 118 14.20 -3.23 -0.65
CA HIS A 118 14.32 -2.28 0.46
C HIS A 118 14.54 -0.86 -0.05
N THR A 119 15.45 -0.69 -1.01
CA THR A 119 15.69 0.60 -1.66
C THR A 119 14.43 1.13 -2.36
N GLN A 120 13.71 0.27 -3.10
CA GLN A 120 12.46 0.64 -3.75
C GLN A 120 11.36 1.02 -2.73
N LEU A 121 11.24 0.29 -1.62
CA LEU A 121 10.29 0.62 -0.56
C LEU A 121 10.61 1.96 0.08
N LEU A 122 11.88 2.22 0.42
CA LEU A 122 12.30 3.52 0.92
C LEU A 122 11.90 4.64 -0.05
N ALA A 123 12.17 4.47 -1.34
CA ALA A 123 11.76 5.44 -2.35
C ALA A 123 10.25 5.70 -2.35
N ASN A 124 9.42 4.64 -2.37
CA ASN A 124 7.95 4.74 -2.35
C ASN A 124 7.39 5.43 -1.10
N PHE A 125 8.07 5.29 0.05
CA PHE A 125 7.66 5.90 1.32
C PHE A 125 8.36 7.24 1.60
N THR A 126 8.97 7.86 0.60
CA THR A 126 9.39 9.26 0.68
C THR A 126 8.16 10.16 0.63
N THR A 127 8.08 11.11 1.56
CA THR A 127 6.98 12.09 1.59
C THR A 127 7.12 13.08 0.46
N ALA A 128 5.99 13.47 -0.12
CA ALA A 128 5.91 14.43 -1.21
C ALA A 128 5.03 15.63 -0.81
N PRO A 129 5.24 16.82 -1.38
CA PRO A 129 4.48 18.02 -1.04
C PRO A 129 2.96 17.87 -1.25
N GLU A 130 2.56 17.07 -2.23
CA GLU A 130 1.18 16.79 -2.60
C GLU A 130 0.47 15.77 -1.71
N ASP A 131 1.21 15.05 -0.85
CA ASP A 131 0.61 14.09 0.06
C ASP A 131 -0.35 14.80 1.02
N ASP A 132 -1.47 14.17 1.39
CA ASP A 132 -2.29 14.67 2.50
C ASP A 132 -1.62 14.36 3.85
N GLN A 133 -2.18 14.89 4.95
CA GLN A 133 -1.59 14.72 6.28
C GLN A 133 -1.47 13.26 6.71
N MET A 134 -2.52 12.46 6.48
CA MET A 134 -2.55 11.05 6.84
C MET A 134 -1.53 10.27 6.03
N THR A 135 -1.46 10.51 4.71
CA THR A 135 -0.47 9.89 3.83
C THR A 135 0.96 10.19 4.27
N ARG A 136 1.25 11.45 4.63
CA ARG A 136 2.58 11.83 5.14
C ARG A 136 2.96 11.10 6.42
N GLU A 137 2.03 11.02 7.37
CA GLU A 137 2.25 10.33 8.65
C GLU A 137 2.53 8.84 8.45
N VAL A 138 1.73 8.16 7.62
CA VAL A 138 1.90 6.74 7.31
C VAL A 138 3.22 6.51 6.57
N LYS A 139 3.52 7.30 5.53
CA LYS A 139 4.79 7.21 4.79
C LYS A 139 5.99 7.41 5.71
N HIS A 140 5.95 8.45 6.55
CA HIS A 140 7.02 8.75 7.51
C HIS A 140 7.24 7.57 8.47
N ALA A 141 6.19 7.07 9.11
CA ALA A 141 6.28 5.97 10.07
C ALA A 141 6.89 4.71 9.44
N ILE A 142 6.44 4.34 8.24
CA ILE A 142 6.95 3.16 7.52
C ILE A 142 8.41 3.38 7.12
N ARG A 143 8.74 4.53 6.53
CA ARG A 143 10.10 4.84 6.12
C ARG A 143 11.07 4.82 7.29
N GLU A 144 10.68 5.40 8.42
CA GLU A 144 11.48 5.41 9.64
C GLU A 144 11.75 3.98 10.16
N ASP A 145 10.75 3.09 10.13
CA ASP A 145 10.97 1.68 10.49
C ASP A 145 11.87 0.93 9.51
N LEU A 146 11.69 1.17 8.20
CA LEU A 146 12.52 0.56 7.15
C LEU A 146 13.98 1.00 7.26
N MET A 147 14.25 2.27 7.59
CA MET A 147 15.61 2.79 7.77
C MET A 147 16.37 2.16 8.95
N LYS A 148 15.66 1.51 9.89
CA LYS A 148 16.28 0.77 11.01
C LYS A 148 16.78 -0.61 10.59
N ARG A 149 16.41 -1.09 9.40
CA ARG A 149 16.79 -2.40 8.87
C ARG A 149 18.13 -2.31 8.12
N TYR A 150 18.94 -3.37 8.22
CA TYR A 150 20.20 -3.52 7.48
C TYR A 150 21.21 -2.38 7.74
N THR A 151 21.27 -1.89 8.97
CA THR A 151 22.11 -0.75 9.34
C THR A 151 23.58 -1.13 9.56
N SER A 152 23.87 -2.43 9.80
CA SER A 152 25.24 -2.86 10.00
C SER A 152 25.99 -2.98 8.66
N ALA A 153 27.28 -2.62 8.66
CA ALA A 153 28.14 -2.77 7.50
C ALA A 153 28.16 -4.23 7.00
N LYS A 154 28.18 -5.20 7.92
CA LYS A 154 28.16 -6.64 7.60
C LYS A 154 26.91 -7.05 6.83
N GLU A 155 25.72 -6.61 7.25
CA GLU A 155 24.47 -6.93 6.55
C GLU A 155 24.44 -6.31 5.16
N ARG A 156 24.76 -5.02 5.05
CA ARG A 156 24.81 -4.32 3.75
C ARG A 156 25.77 -5.00 2.78
N HIS A 157 26.97 -5.31 3.25
CA HIS A 157 27.98 -6.02 2.49
C HIS A 157 27.49 -7.38 1.97
N MET A 158 26.79 -8.15 2.81
CA MET A 158 26.21 -9.43 2.43
C MET A 158 25.10 -9.26 1.39
N LEU A 159 24.22 -8.28 1.57
CA LEU A 159 23.12 -7.99 0.65
C LEU A 159 23.60 -7.50 -0.72
N HIS A 160 24.58 -6.58 -0.75
CA HIS A 160 25.19 -6.10 -1.99
C HIS A 160 25.87 -7.25 -2.73
N ALA A 161 26.65 -8.07 -2.01
CA ALA A 161 27.31 -9.25 -2.58
C ALA A 161 26.30 -10.25 -3.16
N SER A 162 25.24 -10.58 -2.42
CA SER A 162 24.20 -11.49 -2.93
C SER A 162 23.51 -10.94 -4.17
N SER A 163 23.27 -9.64 -4.22
CA SER A 163 22.62 -9.01 -5.38
C SER A 163 23.56 -8.94 -6.59
N ALA A 164 24.85 -8.68 -6.38
CA ALA A 164 25.85 -8.65 -7.45
C ALA A 164 26.07 -10.02 -8.09
N LEU A 165 25.94 -11.10 -7.31
CA LEU A 165 26.04 -12.48 -7.77
C LEU A 165 24.77 -12.98 -8.45
N ASP A 166 23.64 -12.29 -8.30
CA ASP A 166 22.40 -12.60 -9.00
C ASP A 166 22.39 -11.93 -10.39
N PRO A 167 22.29 -12.68 -11.50
CA PRO A 167 22.26 -12.11 -12.84
C PRO A 167 21.18 -11.04 -13.05
N ARG A 168 20.04 -11.12 -12.32
CA ARG A 168 18.95 -10.15 -12.38
C ARG A 168 19.36 -8.78 -11.86
N PHE A 169 20.31 -8.73 -10.93
CA PHE A 169 20.71 -7.52 -10.20
C PHE A 169 22.20 -7.18 -10.33
N LYS A 170 22.94 -7.89 -11.19
CA LYS A 170 24.37 -7.65 -11.45
C LYS A 170 24.73 -6.17 -11.70
N ALA A 171 23.86 -5.40 -12.37
CA ALA A 171 24.12 -3.98 -12.62
C ALA A 171 24.00 -3.09 -11.36
N LEU A 172 23.46 -3.62 -10.26
CA LEU A 172 23.26 -2.96 -8.97
C LEU A 172 22.63 -1.56 -9.09
N PRO A 173 21.51 -1.38 -9.84
CA PRO A 173 20.97 -0.05 -10.16
C PRO A 173 20.49 0.76 -8.94
N PHE A 174 20.35 0.11 -7.79
CA PHE A 174 19.93 0.69 -6.52
C PHE A 174 21.09 1.22 -5.67
N LEU A 175 22.35 0.99 -6.09
CA LEU A 175 23.55 1.48 -5.40
C LEU A 175 24.16 2.69 -6.10
N SER A 176 24.88 3.52 -5.34
CA SER A 176 25.77 4.55 -5.89
C SER A 176 26.98 3.92 -6.62
N GLU A 177 27.64 4.68 -7.49
CA GLU A 177 28.83 4.19 -8.20
C GLU A 177 29.95 3.78 -7.24
N ASP A 178 30.15 4.53 -6.14
CA ASP A 178 31.14 4.19 -5.11
C ASP A 178 30.83 2.85 -4.44
N GLU A 179 29.56 2.60 -4.07
CA GLU A 179 29.12 1.35 -3.47
C GLU A 179 29.23 0.16 -4.46
N LYS A 180 28.99 0.38 -5.75
CA LYS A 180 29.19 -0.65 -6.79
C LYS A 180 30.65 -1.05 -6.88
N VAL A 181 31.55 -0.06 -6.99
CA VAL A 181 33.00 -0.29 -7.08
C VAL A 181 33.49 -1.03 -5.84
N GLU A 182 33.07 -0.59 -4.65
CA GLU A 182 33.41 -1.26 -3.39
C GLU A 182 32.93 -2.72 -3.38
N THR A 183 31.68 -2.97 -3.78
CA THR A 183 31.08 -4.31 -3.81
C THR A 183 31.88 -5.26 -4.71
N TYR A 184 32.20 -4.83 -5.93
CA TYR A 184 32.96 -5.65 -6.88
C TYR A 184 34.43 -5.85 -6.47
N SER A 185 35.05 -4.82 -5.88
CA SER A 185 36.40 -4.92 -5.33
C SER A 185 36.48 -5.99 -4.24
N ARG A 186 35.53 -5.96 -3.29
CA ARG A 186 35.44 -6.95 -2.20
C ARG A 186 35.19 -8.36 -2.72
N LEU A 187 34.25 -8.53 -3.65
CA LEU A 187 33.96 -9.83 -4.26
C LEU A 187 35.19 -10.40 -4.99
N THR A 188 35.94 -9.57 -5.70
CA THR A 188 37.16 -10.00 -6.39
C THR A 188 38.24 -10.44 -5.41
N ALA A 189 38.43 -9.69 -4.32
CA ALA A 189 39.38 -10.05 -3.27
C ALA A 189 38.99 -11.36 -2.56
N GLU A 190 37.71 -11.55 -2.25
CA GLU A 190 37.19 -12.78 -1.65
C GLU A 190 37.36 -13.96 -2.62
N ALA A 191 37.04 -13.82 -3.90
CA ALA A 191 37.22 -14.85 -4.91
C ALA A 191 38.70 -15.26 -5.07
N ALA A 192 39.61 -14.28 -5.16
CA ALA A 192 41.05 -14.54 -5.22
C ALA A 192 41.56 -15.29 -3.96
N SER A 193 41.03 -14.97 -2.79
CA SER A 193 41.39 -15.68 -1.55
C SER A 193 40.95 -17.15 -1.55
N LEU A 194 39.82 -17.46 -2.20
CA LEU A 194 39.29 -18.82 -2.33
C LEU A 194 40.07 -19.66 -3.34
N GLU A 195 40.55 -19.07 -4.43
CA GLU A 195 41.42 -19.76 -5.40
C GLU A 195 42.74 -20.24 -4.75
N VAL A 196 43.31 -19.44 -3.84
CA VAL A 196 44.51 -19.82 -3.08
C VAL A 196 44.21 -20.94 -2.08
N ALA A 197 43.00 -20.98 -1.53
CA ALA A 197 42.58 -21.99 -0.56
C ALA A 197 42.17 -23.32 -1.22
N PHE A 198 41.72 -23.30 -2.47
CA PHE A 198 41.27 -24.46 -3.23
C PHE A 198 41.81 -24.43 -4.68
N PRO A 199 43.11 -24.75 -4.88
CA PRO A 199 43.66 -24.80 -6.23
C PRO A 199 42.93 -25.87 -7.06
N LEU A 200 42.48 -25.48 -8.24
CA LEU A 200 41.82 -26.38 -9.20
C LEU A 200 42.79 -27.53 -9.55
N ILE A 201 42.37 -28.76 -9.29
CA ILE A 201 43.08 -30.01 -9.64
C ILE A 201 42.99 -30.24 -11.14
#